data_AF-A0A3B3V5A3-F1
#
_entry.id   AF-A0A3B3V5A3-F1
#
_cell.length_a   1.000
_cell.length_b   1.000
_cell.length_c   1.000
_cell.angle_alpha   90.00
_cell.angle_beta   90.00
_cell.angle_gamma   90.00
#
_symmetry.space_group_name_H-M   'P 1'
#
loop_
_entity.id
_entity.type
_entity.pdbx_description
1 polymer ?
#
loop_
_entity_poly.entity_id
_entity_poly.type
_entity_poly.pdbx_seq_one_letter_code
_entity_poly.pdbx_strand_id
1 'polypeptide(L)'
;MAPAKKRNVSSKANAKKIKIDFEGIVERVLKSRKHANDVFDVLEFLQSEKEKDVICAVDACCKLFCTLLKRKDLFIGKLPGEDEAIKGEHSPDEKYKIFMRHRYNNCVEILLEHLHHETHEVKESALCCLMKFAAEQGLHPLEDLDWSEYFSFPRELIQAVVHNILSQSLDNSLLISRFQEFLEMDDIRYYVMSFIRDNVATVMNKSKGAVLPVYQSNVFTLMLNINMPSQETELTNFMVKQESKLELASLLRRRKIDSLFPLQDHKRAFERMWLGFLKYKLPNSMYKKILVVLHDSILPHMSKPTLMIDFLTAAYDVGGAISLLALNGLFVLIHQHNLDYPDFYKKLYNLLEPSVFHVKYRARFFHLANLFLSSSHLPVYLVAAFAKRLARLALTAPPTALLIVLPFIYNLIRRHPSCRVLIHKPSSEDELLEDPYVMEEVDPALCHALESSLWEIKVSFRTKLGPEKGATVANGRCNAGVALTEKKLK
;
A
#
# COMPACT_ATOMS: atom_id res chain seq x y z
N MET A 1 10.94 -11.00 36.82
CA MET A 1 11.15 -12.18 37.70
C MET A 1 11.27 -11.73 39.14
N ALA A 2 10.22 -11.96 39.94
CA ALA A 2 10.19 -12.17 41.39
C ALA A 2 8.75 -12.68 41.71
N PRO A 3 8.56 -13.69 42.57
CA PRO A 3 7.34 -14.50 42.56
C PRO A 3 6.21 -13.86 43.37
N ALA A 4 5.01 -13.83 42.80
CA ALA A 4 3.79 -13.44 43.49
C ALA A 4 3.42 -14.50 44.54
N LYS A 5 3.33 -14.07 45.80
CA LYS A 5 2.91 -14.88 46.95
C LYS A 5 1.52 -15.46 46.72
N LYS A 6 1.42 -16.80 46.85
CA LYS A 6 0.18 -17.55 47.03
C LYS A 6 -0.69 -16.89 48.11
N ARG A 7 -1.96 -16.64 47.79
CA ARG A 7 -3.02 -16.49 48.79
C ARG A 7 -4.12 -17.51 48.51
N ASN A 8 -4.32 -18.36 49.52
CA ASN A 8 -5.34 -19.39 49.62
C ASN A 8 -6.72 -18.75 49.78
N VAL A 9 -7.64 -19.03 48.87
CA VAL A 9 -9.07 -19.17 49.17
C VAL A 9 -9.57 -20.38 48.39
N SER A 10 -10.05 -21.38 49.10
CA SER A 10 -10.42 -22.68 48.58
C SER A 10 -11.53 -22.60 47.54
N SER A 11 -11.34 -23.30 46.44
CA SER A 11 -12.35 -23.71 45.48
C SER A 11 -13.55 -24.37 46.16
N LYS A 12 -14.68 -23.66 46.25
CA LYS A 12 -15.99 -24.29 46.27
C LYS A 12 -16.66 -24.05 44.93
N ALA A 13 -16.62 -25.10 44.11
CA ALA A 13 -17.45 -25.21 42.93
C ALA A 13 -18.93 -25.04 43.32
N ASN A 14 -19.53 -23.93 42.91
CA ASN A 14 -20.98 -23.80 42.85
C ASN A 14 -21.34 -23.35 41.44
N ALA A 15 -21.60 -24.34 40.60
CA ALA A 15 -22.20 -24.17 39.29
C ALA A 15 -23.62 -23.61 39.45
N LYS A 16 -23.74 -22.29 39.38
CA LYS A 16 -24.97 -21.62 38.94
C LYS A 16 -24.56 -20.61 37.88
N LYS A 17 -25.05 -20.82 36.65
CA LYS A 17 -25.03 -19.83 35.56
C LYS A 17 -25.70 -18.55 36.05
N ILE A 18 -24.93 -17.66 36.66
CA ILE A 18 -25.35 -16.28 36.81
C ILE A 18 -25.15 -15.68 35.43
N LYS A 19 -26.25 -15.30 34.77
CA LYS A 19 -26.20 -14.43 33.60
C LYS A 19 -25.66 -13.11 34.13
N ILE A 20 -24.37 -12.85 33.96
CA ILE A 20 -23.71 -11.71 34.60
C ILE A 20 -24.22 -10.44 33.93
N ASP A 21 -24.78 -9.55 34.76
CA ASP A 21 -25.27 -8.27 34.33
C ASP A 21 -24.10 -7.27 34.23
N PHE A 22 -23.38 -7.35 33.11
CA PHE A 22 -22.26 -6.46 32.82
C PHE A 22 -22.70 -4.98 32.79
N GLU A 23 -23.91 -4.69 32.35
CA GLU A 23 -24.45 -3.32 32.33
C GLU A 23 -24.69 -2.81 33.76
N GLY A 24 -25.27 -3.65 34.61
CA GLY A 24 -25.43 -3.35 36.03
C GLY A 24 -24.11 -3.11 36.76
N ILE A 25 -23.05 -3.88 36.45
CA ILE A 25 -21.70 -3.65 37.03
C ILE A 25 -21.15 -2.28 36.60
N VAL A 26 -21.19 -1.98 35.30
CA VAL A 26 -20.70 -0.69 34.77
C VAL A 26 -21.48 0.49 35.38
N GLU A 27 -22.80 0.39 35.50
CA GLU A 27 -23.60 1.42 36.15
C GLU A 27 -23.26 1.63 37.62
N ARG A 28 -23.00 0.55 38.37
CA ARG A 28 -22.61 0.64 39.79
C ARG A 28 -21.27 1.35 39.97
N VAL A 29 -20.28 1.01 39.15
CA VAL A 29 -18.96 1.66 39.17
C VAL A 29 -19.09 3.14 38.81
N LEU A 30 -19.91 3.49 37.81
CA LEU A 30 -20.10 4.88 37.39
C LEU A 30 -20.92 5.72 38.37
N LYS A 31 -21.78 5.13 39.20
CA LYS A 31 -22.62 5.83 40.19
C LYS A 31 -21.91 6.00 41.53
N SER A 32 -21.06 5.06 41.95
CA SER A 32 -20.45 5.07 43.28
C SER A 32 -19.01 4.58 43.26
N ARG A 33 -18.10 5.46 43.70
CA ARG A 33 -16.66 5.20 43.82
C ARG A 33 -16.32 4.06 44.80
N LYS A 34 -17.26 3.66 45.66
CA LYS A 34 -17.09 2.51 46.58
C LYS A 34 -17.04 1.17 45.83
N HIS A 35 -17.59 1.11 44.62
CA HIS A 35 -17.62 -0.07 43.77
C HIS A 35 -16.46 -0.11 42.76
N ALA A 36 -15.39 0.68 42.96
CA ALA A 36 -14.23 0.69 42.06
C ALA A 36 -13.59 -0.69 41.86
N ASN A 37 -13.71 -1.57 42.86
CA ASN A 37 -13.18 -2.93 42.79
C ASN A 37 -13.98 -3.85 41.86
N ASP A 38 -15.23 -3.53 41.54
CA ASP A 38 -16.07 -4.34 40.63
C ASP A 38 -15.50 -4.31 39.19
N VAL A 39 -14.56 -3.41 38.89
CA VAL A 39 -13.80 -3.40 37.63
C VAL A 39 -12.96 -4.66 37.46
N PHE A 40 -12.47 -5.25 38.55
CA PHE A 40 -11.73 -6.50 38.49
C PHE A 40 -12.56 -7.65 37.92
N ASP A 41 -13.84 -7.71 38.26
CA ASP A 41 -14.75 -8.73 37.74
C ASP A 41 -14.82 -8.60 36.21
N VAL A 42 -14.96 -7.38 35.68
CA VAL A 42 -15.00 -7.15 34.22
C VAL A 42 -13.68 -7.52 33.55
N LEU A 43 -12.54 -7.19 34.17
CA LEU A 43 -11.21 -7.55 33.66
C LEU A 43 -10.97 -9.07 33.69
N GLU A 44 -11.49 -9.79 34.68
CA GLU A 44 -11.44 -11.25 34.74
C GLU A 44 -12.22 -11.89 33.58
N PHE A 45 -13.37 -11.32 33.21
CA PHE A 45 -14.15 -11.80 32.06
C PHE A 45 -13.50 -11.51 30.71
N LEU A 46 -12.65 -10.49 30.59
CA LEU A 46 -11.84 -10.32 29.39
C LEU A 46 -10.90 -11.51 29.17
N GLN A 47 -10.42 -12.15 30.24
CA GLN A 47 -9.54 -13.31 30.18
C GLN A 47 -10.29 -14.65 30.16
N SER A 48 -11.61 -14.64 29.96
CA SER A 48 -12.44 -15.85 29.90
C SER A 48 -12.15 -16.68 28.65
N GLU A 49 -12.28 -18.00 28.75
CA GLU A 49 -12.20 -18.92 27.60
C GLU A 49 -13.41 -18.79 26.65
N LYS A 50 -14.51 -18.19 27.12
CA LYS A 50 -15.74 -18.05 26.34
C LYS A 50 -15.75 -16.75 25.56
N GLU A 51 -15.65 -16.88 24.23
CA GLU A 51 -15.64 -15.75 23.29
C GLU A 51 -16.79 -14.76 23.49
N LYS A 52 -18.00 -15.24 23.75
CA LYS A 52 -19.18 -14.38 23.98
C LYS A 52 -19.05 -13.54 25.25
N ASP A 53 -18.48 -14.13 26.30
CA ASP A 53 -18.27 -13.44 27.57
C ASP A 53 -17.17 -12.37 27.40
N VAL A 54 -16.12 -12.69 26.64
CA VAL A 54 -15.05 -11.73 26.27
C VAL A 54 -15.64 -10.55 25.48
N ILE A 55 -16.45 -10.80 24.45
CA ILE A 55 -17.06 -9.71 23.66
C ILE A 55 -17.95 -8.81 24.54
N CYS A 56 -18.79 -9.39 25.41
CA CYS A 56 -19.60 -8.62 26.35
C CYS A 56 -18.74 -7.82 27.35
N ALA A 57 -17.64 -8.39 27.82
CA ALA A 57 -16.69 -7.70 28.70
C ALA A 57 -15.97 -6.55 27.99
N VAL A 58 -15.59 -6.71 26.72
CA VAL A 58 -15.02 -5.65 25.88
C VAL A 58 -16.00 -4.49 25.75
N ASP A 59 -17.28 -4.76 25.47
CA ASP A 59 -18.31 -3.72 25.39
C ASP A 59 -18.53 -3.01 26.73
N ALA A 60 -18.49 -3.76 27.84
CA ALA A 60 -18.59 -3.20 29.19
C ALA A 60 -17.40 -2.29 29.53
N CYS A 61 -16.17 -2.73 29.23
CA CYS A 61 -14.95 -1.93 29.37
C CYS A 61 -14.99 -0.68 28.48
N CYS A 62 -15.47 -0.81 27.24
CA CYS A 62 -15.64 0.31 26.33
C CYS A 62 -16.57 1.37 26.94
N LYS A 63 -17.77 0.98 27.39
CA LYS A 63 -18.73 1.88 28.04
C LYS A 63 -18.14 2.52 29.29
N LEU A 64 -17.49 1.73 30.15
CA LEU A 64 -16.93 2.19 31.41
C LEU A 64 -15.80 3.22 31.21
N PHE A 65 -14.76 2.86 30.45
CA PHE A 65 -13.59 3.72 30.34
C PHE A 65 -13.82 4.91 29.42
N CYS A 66 -14.64 4.80 28.36
CA CYS A 66 -15.02 5.97 27.57
C CYS A 66 -15.81 6.99 28.40
N THR A 67 -16.69 6.55 29.31
CA THR A 67 -17.42 7.47 30.18
C THR A 67 -16.53 8.09 31.25
N LEU A 68 -15.56 7.36 31.79
CA LEU A 68 -14.56 7.90 32.73
C LEU A 68 -13.63 8.92 32.07
N LEU A 69 -13.21 8.69 30.81
CA LEU A 69 -12.45 9.65 30.02
C LEU A 69 -13.24 10.97 29.83
N LYS A 70 -14.52 10.88 29.46
CA LYS A 70 -15.41 12.05 29.32
C LYS A 70 -15.58 12.84 30.60
N ARG A 71 -15.63 12.17 31.75
CA ARG A 71 -15.76 12.81 33.06
C ARG A 71 -14.44 13.39 33.59
N LYS A 72 -13.30 13.09 32.95
CA LYS A 72 -11.96 13.40 33.47
C LYS A 72 -11.72 12.79 34.86
N ASP A 73 -12.29 11.60 35.08
CA ASP A 73 -12.15 10.80 36.31
C ASP A 73 -10.91 9.90 36.29
N LEU A 74 -10.01 10.08 35.32
CA LEU A 74 -8.72 9.40 35.22
C LEU A 74 -7.60 10.39 35.54
N PHE A 75 -6.49 9.86 36.07
CA PHE A 75 -5.32 10.67 36.39
C PHE A 75 -4.68 11.24 35.11
N ILE A 76 -4.41 12.54 35.13
CA ILE A 76 -3.74 13.27 34.04
C ILE A 76 -2.30 13.54 34.48
N GLY A 77 -1.35 13.31 33.58
CA GLY A 77 0.07 13.50 33.83
C GLY A 77 0.83 12.19 34.00
N LYS A 78 2.09 12.28 34.44
CA LYS A 78 2.99 11.13 34.57
C LYS A 78 2.49 10.20 35.68
N LEU A 79 2.07 9.00 35.29
CA LEU A 79 1.49 8.01 36.20
C LEU A 79 2.53 7.53 37.23
N PRO A 80 2.33 7.79 38.54
CA PRO A 80 3.17 7.21 39.57
C PRO A 80 2.94 5.70 39.71
N GLY A 81 3.96 4.97 40.18
CA GLY A 81 3.84 3.54 40.45
C GLY A 81 2.76 3.26 41.51
N GLU A 82 2.05 2.13 41.41
CA GLU A 82 0.95 1.80 42.34
C GLU A 82 1.38 1.85 43.81
N ASP A 83 2.59 1.35 44.11
CA ASP A 83 3.16 1.35 45.46
C ASP A 83 3.51 2.76 45.98
N GLU A 84 3.84 3.68 45.07
CA GLU A 84 4.17 5.08 45.39
C GLU A 84 2.91 5.92 45.57
N ALA A 85 1.88 5.68 44.76
CA ALA A 85 0.59 6.34 44.87
C ALA A 85 -0.16 6.01 46.18
N ILE A 86 0.00 4.78 46.68
CA ILE A 86 -0.57 4.36 47.97
C ILE A 86 0.16 5.05 49.14
N LYS A 87 1.48 5.19 49.05
CA LYS A 87 2.35 5.75 50.10
C LYS A 87 2.48 7.28 50.08
N GLY A 88 2.24 7.94 48.95
CA GLY A 88 2.35 9.39 48.80
C GLY A 88 1.22 10.20 49.46
N GLU A 89 1.46 11.51 49.62
CA GLU A 89 0.52 12.53 50.12
C GLU A 89 -0.55 12.92 49.10
N HIS A 90 -1.07 11.96 48.33
CA HIS A 90 -2.13 12.21 47.36
C HIS A 90 -3.50 12.31 48.03
N SER A 91 -4.35 13.19 47.52
CA SER A 91 -5.75 13.29 47.97
C SER A 91 -6.50 11.98 47.70
N PRO A 92 -7.58 11.64 48.45
CA PRO A 92 -8.39 10.45 48.19
C PRO A 92 -8.95 10.40 46.75
N ASP A 93 -9.22 11.57 46.16
CA ASP A 93 -9.66 11.71 44.77
C ASP A 93 -8.54 11.34 43.78
N GLU A 94 -7.33 11.84 43.99
CA GLU A 94 -6.17 11.48 43.18
C GLU A 94 -5.83 10.00 43.27
N LYS A 95 -5.88 9.40 44.47
CA LYS A 95 -5.63 7.96 44.66
C LYS A 95 -6.61 7.10 43.86
N TYR A 96 -7.88 7.49 43.82
CA TYR A 96 -8.89 6.83 42.99
C TYR A 96 -8.58 6.99 41.49
N LYS A 97 -8.25 8.21 41.04
CA LYS A 97 -7.92 8.49 39.64
C LYS A 97 -6.69 7.73 39.15
N ILE A 98 -5.65 7.62 39.99
CA ILE A 98 -4.44 6.84 39.70
C ILE A 98 -4.78 5.35 39.61
N PHE A 99 -5.55 4.82 40.56
CA PHE A 99 -5.99 3.43 40.55
C PHE A 99 -6.77 3.10 39.26
N MET A 100 -7.75 3.93 38.88
CA MET A 100 -8.54 3.73 37.67
C MET A 100 -7.68 3.85 36.39
N ARG A 101 -6.65 4.70 36.40
CA ARG A 101 -5.69 4.83 35.29
C ARG A 101 -4.85 3.57 35.10
N HIS A 102 -4.40 2.93 36.17
CA HIS A 102 -3.71 1.62 36.08
C HIS A 102 -4.64 0.52 35.56
N ARG A 103 -5.90 0.48 36.01
CA ARG A 103 -6.89 -0.48 35.48
C ARG A 103 -7.20 -0.24 34.00
N TYR A 104 -7.22 1.02 33.57
CA TYR A 104 -7.35 1.37 32.16
C TYR A 104 -6.17 0.85 31.32
N ASN A 105 -4.93 1.05 31.78
CA ASN A 105 -3.74 0.55 31.07
C ASN A 105 -3.75 -0.99 30.98
N ASN A 106 -4.12 -1.68 32.06
CA ASN A 106 -4.29 -3.13 32.05
C ASN A 106 -5.37 -3.59 31.04
N CYS A 107 -6.50 -2.88 30.98
CA CYS A 107 -7.53 -3.14 29.97
C CYS A 107 -6.97 -2.98 28.55
N VAL A 108 -6.21 -1.92 28.28
CA VAL A 108 -5.54 -1.70 26.99
C VAL A 108 -4.58 -2.84 26.65
N GLU A 109 -3.75 -3.28 27.60
CA GLU A 109 -2.82 -4.40 27.42
C GLU A 109 -3.56 -5.69 27.04
N ILE A 110 -4.62 -6.05 27.78
CA ILE A 110 -5.44 -7.24 27.49
C ILE A 110 -6.11 -7.13 26.11
N LEU A 111 -6.64 -5.96 25.75
CA LEU A 111 -7.23 -5.74 24.43
C LEU A 111 -6.22 -5.87 23.29
N LEU A 112 -4.97 -5.44 23.51
CA LEU A 112 -3.89 -5.61 22.54
C LEU A 112 -3.50 -7.09 22.38
N GLU A 113 -3.50 -7.86 23.47
CA GLU A 113 -3.31 -9.32 23.42
C GLU A 113 -4.44 -10.01 22.63
N HIS A 114 -5.69 -9.56 22.80
CA HIS A 114 -6.83 -10.09 22.03
C HIS A 114 -6.76 -9.85 20.51
N LEU A 115 -5.93 -8.92 20.03
CA LEU A 115 -5.68 -8.79 18.58
C LEU A 115 -4.98 -10.03 18.00
N HIS A 116 -4.38 -10.86 18.85
CA HIS A 116 -3.75 -12.13 18.49
C HIS A 116 -4.65 -13.36 18.76
N HIS A 117 -5.90 -13.16 19.19
CA HIS A 117 -6.84 -14.24 19.49
C HIS A 117 -7.13 -15.11 18.25
N GLU A 118 -7.54 -16.37 18.40
CA GLU A 118 -7.82 -17.24 17.24
C GLU A 118 -9.04 -16.77 16.44
N THR A 119 -10.06 -16.31 17.15
CA THR A 119 -11.37 -15.92 16.60
C THR A 119 -11.41 -14.47 16.12
N HIS A 120 -11.86 -14.27 14.88
CA HIS A 120 -11.94 -12.94 14.25
C HIS A 120 -12.89 -11.98 14.99
N GLU A 121 -14.03 -12.46 15.49
CA GLU A 121 -15.03 -11.62 16.18
C GLU A 121 -14.45 -10.93 17.42
N VAL A 122 -13.60 -11.64 18.17
CA VAL A 122 -12.90 -11.10 19.35
C VAL A 122 -11.88 -10.05 18.93
N LYS A 123 -11.08 -10.32 17.89
CA LYS A 123 -10.11 -9.35 17.34
C LYS A 123 -10.79 -8.06 16.89
N GLU A 124 -11.90 -8.18 16.17
CA GLU A 124 -12.65 -7.06 15.65
C GLU A 124 -13.23 -6.20 16.78
N SER A 125 -13.86 -6.83 17.78
CA SER A 125 -14.40 -6.13 18.95
C SER A 125 -13.30 -5.40 19.72
N ALA A 126 -12.16 -6.06 19.96
CA ALA A 126 -11.01 -5.46 20.63
C ALA A 126 -10.45 -4.26 19.85
N LEU A 127 -10.28 -4.38 18.53
CA LEU A 127 -9.84 -3.29 17.66
C LEU A 127 -10.79 -2.09 17.74
N CYS A 128 -12.10 -2.33 17.64
CA CYS A 128 -13.10 -1.27 17.71
C CYS A 128 -13.08 -0.57 19.08
N CYS A 129 -12.89 -1.31 20.16
CA CYS A 129 -12.74 -0.76 21.51
C CYS A 129 -11.48 0.10 21.64
N LEU A 130 -10.33 -0.38 21.16
CA LEU A 130 -9.06 0.35 21.18
C LEU A 130 -9.14 1.66 20.37
N MET A 131 -9.80 1.64 19.21
CA MET A 131 -9.99 2.85 18.41
C MET A 131 -10.95 3.85 19.06
N LYS A 132 -12.01 3.38 19.75
CA LYS A 132 -12.87 4.25 20.57
C LYS A 132 -12.09 4.87 21.72
N PHE A 133 -11.24 4.08 22.39
CA PHE A 133 -10.33 4.61 23.40
C PHE A 133 -9.42 5.68 22.84
N ALA A 134 -8.79 5.45 21.69
CA ALA A 134 -7.95 6.45 21.03
C ALA A 134 -8.72 7.74 20.72
N ALA A 135 -9.93 7.66 20.16
CA ALA A 135 -10.76 8.82 19.89
C ALA A 135 -11.07 9.62 21.17
N GLU A 136 -11.43 8.95 22.26
CA GLU A 136 -11.73 9.59 23.53
C GLU A 136 -10.47 10.16 24.21
N GLN A 137 -9.31 9.50 24.11
CA GLN A 137 -8.03 10.05 24.59
C GLN A 137 -7.60 11.30 23.80
N GLY A 138 -7.90 11.36 22.50
CA GLY A 138 -7.64 12.55 21.69
C GLY A 138 -8.47 13.75 22.12
N LEU A 139 -9.74 13.54 22.49
CA LEU A 139 -10.63 14.59 23.01
C LEU A 139 -10.34 14.95 24.48
N HIS A 140 -9.93 13.97 25.27
CA HIS A 140 -9.65 14.10 26.70
C HIS A 140 -8.25 13.57 27.01
N PRO A 141 -7.22 14.41 26.81
CA PRO A 141 -5.83 14.01 26.97
C PRO A 141 -5.53 13.57 28.40
N LEU A 142 -4.73 12.51 28.50
CA LEU A 142 -4.28 11.94 29.78
C LEU A 142 -2.87 12.40 30.15
N GLU A 143 -2.24 13.20 29.30
CA GLU A 143 -0.97 13.86 29.54
C GLU A 143 -1.22 15.34 29.77
N ASP A 144 -0.51 15.94 30.72
CA ASP A 144 -0.43 17.39 30.86
C ASP A 144 0.37 17.91 29.67
N LEU A 145 -0.33 18.30 28.61
CA LEU A 145 0.29 18.98 27.49
C LEU A 145 0.73 20.35 27.96
N ASP A 146 2.03 20.63 27.88
CA ASP A 146 2.54 21.99 27.94
C ASP A 146 1.73 22.84 26.94
N TRP A 147 1.45 24.10 27.28
CA TRP A 147 0.74 25.07 26.43
C TRP A 147 1.32 25.24 25.02
N SER A 148 2.43 24.58 24.68
CA SER A 148 3.09 24.54 23.38
C SER A 148 2.54 23.48 22.41
N GLU A 149 1.85 22.44 22.90
CA GLU A 149 1.27 21.34 22.10
C GLU A 149 -0.28 21.35 22.16
N TYR A 150 -0.90 22.26 21.41
CA TYR A 150 -2.36 22.39 21.31
C TYR A 150 -3.07 21.23 20.58
N PHE A 151 -2.35 20.18 20.19
CA PHE A 151 -2.90 19.01 19.49
C PHE A 151 -2.49 17.73 20.22
N SER A 152 -3.45 17.15 20.94
CA SER A 152 -3.29 15.86 21.59
C SER A 152 -3.69 14.75 20.64
N PHE A 153 -2.77 13.84 20.37
CA PHE A 153 -3.05 12.63 19.60
C PHE A 153 -2.49 11.42 20.35
N PRO A 154 -3.27 10.33 20.50
CA PRO A 154 -2.85 9.14 21.25
C PRO A 154 -1.86 8.29 20.45
N ARG A 155 -0.65 8.83 20.27
CA ARG A 155 0.41 8.24 19.43
C ARG A 155 0.79 6.85 19.92
N GLU A 156 1.00 6.70 21.23
CA GLU A 156 1.45 5.43 21.83
C GLU A 156 0.43 4.31 21.64
N LEU A 157 -0.86 4.60 21.87
CA LEU A 157 -1.94 3.63 21.72
C LEU A 157 -2.09 3.19 20.26
N ILE A 158 -2.12 4.14 19.32
CA ILE A 158 -2.25 3.82 17.89
C ILE A 158 -1.00 3.10 17.38
N GLN A 159 0.19 3.49 17.84
CA GLN A 159 1.43 2.79 17.51
C GLN A 159 1.39 1.34 18.01
N ALA A 160 0.89 1.09 19.22
CA ALA A 160 0.72 -0.25 19.76
C ALA A 160 -0.30 -1.07 18.93
N VAL A 161 -1.43 -0.48 18.55
CA VAL A 161 -2.43 -1.12 17.67
C VAL A 161 -1.78 -1.52 16.34
N VAL A 162 -1.09 -0.58 15.68
CA VAL A 162 -0.40 -0.87 14.40
C VAL A 162 0.65 -1.95 14.56
N HIS A 163 1.42 -1.96 15.66
CA HIS A 163 2.41 -3.00 15.93
C HIS A 163 1.80 -4.39 16.03
N ASN A 164 0.64 -4.52 16.71
CA ASN A 164 -0.06 -5.80 16.89
C ASN A 164 -0.78 -6.25 15.61
N ILE A 165 -1.32 -5.32 14.82
CA ILE A 165 -1.90 -5.62 13.50
C ILE A 165 -0.81 -6.17 12.56
N LEU A 166 0.39 -5.57 12.58
CA LEU A 166 1.56 -5.98 11.80
C LEU A 166 2.32 -7.15 12.46
N SER A 167 1.58 -8.20 12.83
CA SER A 167 2.14 -9.41 13.43
C SER A 167 3.08 -10.15 12.46
N GLN A 168 4.08 -10.83 13.03
CA GLN A 168 5.04 -11.64 12.27
C GLN A 168 4.56 -13.08 12.02
N SER A 169 3.63 -13.57 12.84
CA SER A 169 3.18 -14.96 12.83
C SER A 169 1.78 -15.15 12.24
N LEU A 170 0.87 -14.19 12.47
CA LEU A 170 -0.53 -14.30 12.07
C LEU A 170 -0.82 -13.47 10.82
N ASP A 171 -1.59 -14.05 9.88
CA ASP A 171 -2.21 -13.27 8.80
C ASP A 171 -3.39 -12.47 9.36
N ASN A 172 -3.28 -11.14 9.29
CA ASN A 172 -4.28 -10.22 9.80
C ASN A 172 -5.00 -9.47 8.66
N SER A 173 -5.03 -10.02 7.44
CA SER A 173 -5.68 -9.41 6.27
C SER A 173 -7.12 -8.96 6.51
N LEU A 174 -7.95 -9.76 7.18
CA LEU A 174 -9.34 -9.40 7.53
C LEU A 174 -9.41 -8.25 8.54
N LEU A 175 -8.57 -8.29 9.57
CA LEU A 175 -8.49 -7.23 10.58
C LEU A 175 -8.01 -5.91 9.95
N ILE A 176 -7.05 -5.97 9.03
CA ILE A 176 -6.56 -4.83 8.25
C ILE A 176 -7.68 -4.25 7.36
N SER A 177 -8.54 -5.10 6.78
CA SER A 177 -9.71 -4.65 6.04
C SER A 177 -10.69 -3.90 6.92
N ARG A 178 -10.91 -4.35 8.16
CA ARG A 178 -11.74 -3.62 9.12
C ARG A 178 -11.09 -2.31 9.56
N PHE A 179 -9.76 -2.31 9.71
CA PHE A 179 -8.99 -1.12 10.07
C PHE A 179 -9.01 -0.03 8.98
N GLN A 180 -9.33 -0.39 7.73
CA GLN A 180 -9.42 0.54 6.60
C GLN A 180 -10.40 1.70 6.86
N GLU A 181 -11.52 1.45 7.54
CA GLU A 181 -12.50 2.50 7.88
C GLU A 181 -11.86 3.62 8.73
N PHE A 182 -10.89 3.27 9.58
CA PHE A 182 -10.17 4.24 10.37
C PHE A 182 -9.06 4.96 9.58
N LEU A 183 -8.52 4.33 8.53
CA LEU A 183 -7.54 4.97 7.63
C LEU A 183 -8.14 6.08 6.77
N GLU A 184 -9.47 6.13 6.64
CA GLU A 184 -10.15 7.27 6.01
C GLU A 184 -9.97 8.56 6.81
N MET A 185 -9.66 8.49 8.10
CA MET A 185 -9.36 9.67 8.91
C MET A 185 -7.93 10.18 8.67
N ASP A 186 -7.79 11.48 8.40
CA ASP A 186 -6.55 12.09 7.91
C ASP A 186 -5.42 12.04 8.97
N ASP A 187 -5.73 12.34 10.23
CA ASP A 187 -4.79 12.27 11.35
C ASP A 187 -4.27 10.85 11.57
N ILE A 188 -5.17 9.86 11.66
CA ILE A 188 -4.79 8.45 11.76
C ILE A 188 -3.91 8.05 10.57
N ARG A 189 -4.33 8.39 9.35
CA ARG A 189 -3.58 8.04 8.13
C ARG A 189 -2.15 8.56 8.17
N TYR A 190 -1.95 9.83 8.55
CA TYR A 190 -0.63 10.42 8.66
C TYR A 190 0.27 9.70 9.69
N TYR A 191 -0.24 9.49 10.90
CA TYR A 191 0.53 8.84 11.97
C TYR A 191 0.79 7.36 11.66
N VAL A 192 -0.19 6.64 11.13
CA VAL A 192 -0.03 5.24 10.72
C VAL A 192 1.07 5.09 9.68
N MET A 193 1.18 5.97 8.67
CA MET A 193 2.29 5.92 7.70
C MET A 193 3.66 6.02 8.40
N SER A 194 3.79 6.93 9.36
CA SER A 194 5.03 7.08 10.14
C SER A 194 5.33 5.86 11.00
N PHE A 195 4.31 5.27 11.62
CA PHE A 195 4.46 4.08 12.46
C PHE A 195 4.81 2.85 11.63
N ILE A 196 4.23 2.69 10.43
CA ILE A 196 4.60 1.62 9.50
C ILE A 196 6.07 1.75 9.14
N ARG A 197 6.54 2.94 8.76
CA ARG A 197 7.95 3.19 8.42
C ARG A 197 8.88 2.77 9.57
N ASP A 198 8.58 3.22 10.79
CA ASP A 198 9.44 2.98 11.96
C ASP A 198 9.39 1.51 12.40
N ASN A 199 8.22 0.86 12.30
CA ASN A 199 8.03 -0.56 12.57
C ASN A 199 8.80 -1.42 11.57
N VAL A 200 8.66 -1.16 10.26
CA VAL A 200 9.40 -1.87 9.20
C VAL A 200 10.89 -1.71 9.39
N ALA A 201 11.39 -0.50 9.66
CA ALA A 201 12.79 -0.29 9.96
C ALA A 201 13.26 -1.12 11.17
N THR A 202 12.49 -1.13 12.25
CA THR A 202 12.84 -1.87 13.48
C THR A 202 12.84 -3.38 13.28
N VAL A 203 11.78 -3.94 12.69
CA VAL A 203 11.61 -5.40 12.51
C VAL A 203 12.60 -5.93 11.46
N MET A 204 12.79 -5.21 10.35
CA MET A 204 13.69 -5.65 9.29
C MET A 204 15.16 -5.50 9.67
N ASN A 205 15.53 -4.48 10.45
CA ASN A 205 16.90 -4.37 10.99
C ASN A 205 17.19 -5.48 12.00
N LYS A 206 16.25 -5.80 12.90
CA LYS A 206 16.38 -6.91 13.86
C LYS A 206 16.54 -8.27 13.17
N SER A 207 15.81 -8.49 12.08
CA SER A 207 15.88 -9.72 11.29
C SER A 207 17.01 -9.73 10.24
N LYS A 208 17.92 -8.74 10.25
CA LYS A 208 19.02 -8.58 9.28
C LYS A 208 18.55 -8.58 7.81
N GLY A 209 17.35 -8.08 7.54
CA GLY A 209 16.76 -8.03 6.21
C GLY A 209 16.31 -9.39 5.67
N ALA A 210 16.07 -10.38 6.54
CA ALA A 210 15.49 -11.66 6.14
C ALA A 210 14.08 -11.48 5.56
N VAL A 211 13.70 -12.37 4.65
CA VAL A 211 12.34 -12.38 4.08
C VAL A 211 11.39 -12.95 5.13
N LEU A 212 10.42 -12.14 5.54
CA LEU A 212 9.37 -12.50 6.50
C LEU A 212 8.01 -12.44 5.77
N PRO A 213 7.59 -13.51 5.08
CA PRO A 213 6.46 -13.44 4.15
C PRO A 213 5.15 -12.99 4.79
N VAL A 214 4.82 -13.47 5.99
CA VAL A 214 3.58 -13.12 6.69
C VAL A 214 3.59 -11.65 7.10
N TYR A 215 4.65 -11.22 7.79
CA TYR A 215 4.84 -9.82 8.18
C TYR A 215 4.80 -8.87 6.97
N GLN A 216 5.58 -9.16 5.93
CA GLN A 216 5.63 -8.34 4.72
C GLN A 216 4.27 -8.33 4.00
N SER A 217 3.52 -9.44 4.04
CA SER A 217 2.16 -9.49 3.49
C SER A 217 1.21 -8.60 4.27
N ASN A 218 1.23 -8.63 5.60
CA ASN A 218 0.43 -7.75 6.45
C ASN A 218 0.76 -6.27 6.20
N VAL A 219 2.05 -5.92 6.17
CA VAL A 219 2.52 -4.56 5.86
C VAL A 219 2.04 -4.13 4.47
N PHE A 220 2.20 -4.99 3.46
CA PHE A 220 1.80 -4.68 2.09
C PHE A 220 0.29 -4.47 1.97
N THR A 221 -0.52 -5.32 2.59
CA THR A 221 -1.99 -5.18 2.62
C THR A 221 -2.40 -3.87 3.30
N LEU A 222 -1.78 -3.53 4.44
CA LEU A 222 -2.07 -2.27 5.15
C LEU A 222 -1.69 -1.06 4.30
N MET A 223 -0.53 -1.08 3.64
CA MET A 223 -0.07 0.02 2.78
C MET A 223 -0.96 0.22 1.55
N LEU A 224 -1.51 -0.86 0.96
CA LEU A 224 -2.44 -0.76 -0.17
C LEU A 224 -3.81 -0.19 0.21
N ASN A 225 -4.24 -0.36 1.46
CA ASN A 225 -5.51 0.17 1.95
C ASN A 225 -5.45 1.67 2.28
N ILE A 226 -4.26 2.29 2.23
CA ILE A 226 -4.09 3.72 2.45
C ILE A 226 -4.50 4.49 1.19
N ASN A 227 -5.67 5.12 1.24
CA ASN A 227 -6.15 6.00 0.18
C ASN A 227 -5.62 7.42 0.39
N MET A 228 -4.83 7.92 -0.55
CA MET A 228 -4.27 9.26 -0.51
C MET A 228 -5.26 10.27 -1.11
N PRO A 229 -5.47 11.44 -0.48
CA PRO A 229 -6.33 12.46 -1.06
C PRO A 229 -5.63 13.07 -2.28
N SER A 230 -6.41 13.40 -3.30
CA SER A 230 -5.91 14.04 -4.51
C SER A 230 -5.87 15.56 -4.35
N GLN A 231 -6.78 16.12 -3.54
CA GLN A 231 -6.91 17.55 -3.30
C GLN A 231 -6.85 17.88 -1.80
N GLU A 232 -6.37 19.08 -1.47
CA GLU A 232 -6.33 19.57 -0.09
C GLU A 232 -7.72 19.76 0.52
N THR A 233 -8.73 20.03 -0.32
CA THR A 233 -10.15 20.17 0.07
C THR A 233 -10.78 18.89 0.60
N GLU A 234 -10.16 17.73 0.33
CA GLU A 234 -10.63 16.43 0.81
C GLU A 234 -10.21 16.16 2.28
N LEU A 235 -9.23 16.91 2.80
CA LEU A 235 -8.71 16.79 4.17
C LEU A 235 -9.68 17.39 5.19
N THR A 236 -10.76 16.68 5.46
CA THR A 236 -11.86 17.16 6.32
C THR A 236 -12.22 16.19 7.43
N ASN A 237 -11.75 14.93 7.34
CA ASN A 237 -12.17 13.87 8.24
C ASN A 237 -11.09 13.59 9.27
N PHE A 238 -11.13 14.29 10.39
CA PHE A 238 -10.22 14.08 11.52
C PHE A 238 -10.90 13.27 12.62
N MET A 239 -10.17 12.32 13.22
CA MET A 239 -10.61 11.60 14.42
C MET A 239 -10.76 12.58 15.59
N VAL A 240 -9.74 13.41 15.81
CA VAL A 240 -9.75 14.42 16.86
C VAL A 240 -10.25 15.75 16.31
N LYS A 241 -11.56 15.96 16.41
CA LYS A 241 -12.21 17.23 16.02
C LYS A 241 -12.05 18.25 17.14
N GLN A 242 -11.16 19.22 16.96
CA GLN A 242 -10.92 20.26 17.97
C GLN A 242 -12.08 21.27 18.01
N GLU A 243 -12.62 21.51 19.20
CA GLU A 243 -13.81 22.34 19.41
C GLU A 243 -13.55 23.84 19.17
N SER A 244 -12.31 24.33 19.29
CA SER A 244 -11.93 25.72 19.06
C SER A 244 -11.23 25.95 17.70
N LYS A 245 -11.99 25.85 16.60
CA LYS A 245 -11.54 26.26 15.25
C LYS A 245 -10.89 27.65 15.22
N LEU A 246 -11.34 28.57 16.08
CA LEU A 246 -10.82 29.94 16.17
C LEU A 246 -9.41 30.02 16.79
N GLU A 247 -9.12 29.23 17.82
CA GLU A 247 -7.81 29.22 18.47
C GLU A 247 -6.78 28.50 17.60
N LEU A 248 -7.14 27.35 17.04
CA LEU A 248 -6.33 26.62 16.06
C LEU A 248 -5.98 27.50 14.85
N ALA A 249 -6.98 28.18 14.26
CA ALA A 249 -6.77 29.08 13.14
C ALA A 249 -5.89 30.29 13.51
N SER A 250 -6.02 30.81 14.73
CA SER A 250 -5.18 31.91 15.21
C SER A 250 -3.72 31.48 15.45
N LEU A 251 -3.48 30.24 15.88
CA LEU A 251 -2.15 29.66 16.08
C LEU A 251 -1.47 29.26 14.77
N LEU A 252 -2.23 28.68 13.85
CA LEU A 252 -1.82 28.41 12.47
C LEU A 252 -1.37 29.72 11.78
N ARG A 253 -2.15 30.80 11.94
CA ARG A 253 -1.76 32.16 11.51
C ARG A 253 -0.51 32.69 12.21
N ARG A 254 -0.35 32.47 13.54
CA ARG A 254 0.85 32.88 14.29
C ARG A 254 2.11 32.13 13.85
N ARG A 255 2.01 30.86 13.45
CA ARG A 255 3.14 30.04 12.97
C ARG A 255 3.36 30.08 11.45
N LYS A 256 2.52 30.79 10.67
CA LYS A 256 2.48 30.74 9.20
C LYS A 256 2.36 29.30 8.67
N ILE A 257 1.50 28.51 9.29
CA ILE A 257 1.19 27.14 8.87
C ILE A 257 -0.29 27.14 8.50
N ASP A 258 -0.66 26.73 7.28
CA ASP A 258 -2.06 26.80 6.81
C ASP A 258 -2.92 25.61 7.30
N SER A 259 -2.30 24.48 7.63
CA SER A 259 -2.95 23.31 8.23
C SER A 259 -1.98 22.50 9.09
N LEU A 260 -2.48 21.78 10.12
CA LEU A 260 -1.62 20.91 10.95
C LEU A 260 -0.94 19.80 10.15
N PHE A 261 -1.57 19.37 9.05
CA PHE A 261 -1.08 18.33 8.16
C PHE A 261 -1.29 18.76 6.70
N PRO A 262 -0.34 19.53 6.11
CA PRO A 262 -0.39 19.87 4.70
C PRO A 262 -0.40 18.61 3.83
N LEU A 263 -1.11 18.64 2.70
CA LEU A 263 -1.12 17.50 1.76
C LEU A 263 0.30 17.09 1.34
N GLN A 264 1.22 18.04 1.22
CA GLN A 264 2.63 17.77 0.95
C GLN A 264 3.30 16.90 2.03
N ASP A 265 2.97 17.11 3.31
CA ASP A 265 3.52 16.30 4.39
C ASP A 265 2.94 14.89 4.39
N HIS A 266 1.66 14.73 4.04
CA HIS A 266 1.07 13.41 3.77
C HIS A 266 1.78 12.71 2.62
N LYS A 267 1.99 13.39 1.48
CA LYS A 267 2.72 12.84 0.32
C LYS A 267 4.15 12.45 0.67
N ARG A 268 4.83 13.25 1.50
CA ARG A 268 6.19 12.97 1.99
C ARG A 268 6.22 11.79 2.96
N ALA A 269 5.23 11.65 3.84
CA ALA A 269 5.09 10.50 4.73
C ALA A 269 4.84 9.22 3.93
N PHE A 270 3.94 9.29 2.95
CA PHE A 270 3.63 8.19 2.02
C PHE A 270 4.86 7.74 1.23
N GLU A 271 5.60 8.68 0.63
CA GLU A 271 6.86 8.42 -0.06
C GLU A 271 7.88 7.70 0.84
N ARG A 272 8.13 8.24 2.03
CA ARG A 272 9.10 7.67 2.98
C ARG A 272 8.70 6.27 3.45
N MET A 273 7.41 6.03 3.64
CA MET A 273 6.87 4.72 4.00
C MET A 273 7.15 3.70 2.87
N TRP A 274 6.80 4.02 1.63
CA TRP A 274 7.06 3.15 0.48
C TRP A 274 8.55 2.91 0.25
N LEU A 275 9.38 3.95 0.24
CA LEU A 275 10.83 3.79 0.08
C LEU A 275 11.44 2.96 1.21
N GLY A 276 10.99 3.15 2.45
CA GLY A 276 11.42 2.36 3.60
C GLY A 276 11.08 0.87 3.47
N PHE A 277 9.93 0.55 2.89
CA PHE A 277 9.52 -0.83 2.63
C PHE A 277 10.26 -1.47 1.45
N LEU A 278 10.37 -0.75 0.33
CA LEU A 278 11.02 -1.22 -0.91
C LEU A 278 12.54 -1.40 -0.78
N LYS A 279 13.17 -0.82 0.25
CA LYS A 279 14.59 -1.02 0.56
C LYS A 279 14.95 -2.48 0.84
N TYR A 280 14.02 -3.28 1.36
CA TYR A 280 14.27 -4.66 1.76
C TYR A 280 13.90 -5.67 0.66
N LYS A 281 14.46 -6.88 0.74
CA LYS A 281 14.13 -7.95 -0.21
C LYS A 281 12.67 -8.40 -0.05
N LEU A 282 11.93 -8.39 -1.16
CA LEU A 282 10.52 -8.74 -1.21
C LEU A 282 10.30 -10.09 -1.92
N PRO A 283 9.26 -10.86 -1.56
CA PRO A 283 8.85 -12.04 -2.31
C PRO A 283 8.45 -11.69 -3.75
N ASN A 284 8.79 -12.54 -4.72
CA ASN A 284 8.51 -12.32 -6.15
C ASN A 284 7.03 -12.06 -6.48
N SER A 285 6.11 -12.70 -5.74
CA SER A 285 4.66 -12.49 -5.91
C SER A 285 4.24 -11.08 -5.54
N MET A 286 4.78 -10.54 -4.44
CA MET A 286 4.53 -9.19 -3.96
C MET A 286 5.19 -8.14 -4.85
N TYR A 287 6.42 -8.40 -5.29
CA TYR A 287 7.16 -7.53 -6.20
C TYR A 287 6.37 -7.26 -7.49
N LYS A 288 5.79 -8.31 -8.10
CA LYS A 288 4.92 -8.18 -9.28
C LYS A 288 3.64 -7.39 -8.98
N LYS A 289 3.00 -7.62 -7.83
CA LYS A 289 1.79 -6.87 -7.42
C LYS A 289 2.08 -5.38 -7.29
N ILE A 290 3.20 -5.02 -6.64
CA ILE A 290 3.64 -3.62 -6.50
C ILE A 290 3.80 -2.97 -7.86
N LEU A 291 4.56 -3.59 -8.79
CA LEU A 291 4.80 -3.02 -10.11
C LEU A 291 3.51 -2.83 -10.94
N VAL A 292 2.50 -3.68 -10.73
CA VAL A 292 1.20 -3.54 -11.40
C VAL A 292 0.45 -2.28 -10.95
N VAL A 293 0.49 -1.94 -9.67
CA VAL A 293 -0.23 -0.77 -9.10
C VAL A 293 0.61 0.49 -9.02
N LEU A 294 1.93 0.38 -9.22
CA LEU A 294 2.90 1.46 -9.00
C LEU A 294 2.54 2.74 -9.76
N HIS A 295 2.29 2.62 -11.06
CA HIS A 295 2.00 3.76 -11.94
C HIS A 295 0.68 4.49 -11.64
N ASP A 296 -0.37 3.76 -11.25
CA ASP A 296 -1.71 4.32 -11.07
C ASP A 296 -1.96 4.77 -9.63
N SER A 297 -1.43 4.05 -8.64
CA SER A 297 -1.81 4.21 -7.23
C SER A 297 -0.68 4.64 -6.30
N ILE A 298 0.59 4.58 -6.75
CA ILE A 298 1.73 4.91 -5.88
C ILE A 298 2.44 6.19 -6.35
N LEU A 299 2.89 6.23 -7.62
CA LEU A 299 3.64 7.38 -8.16
C LEU A 299 2.88 8.72 -8.06
N PRO A 300 1.55 8.82 -8.35
CA PRO A 300 0.84 10.10 -8.31
C PRO A 300 0.79 10.75 -6.92
N HIS A 301 0.93 9.95 -5.86
CA HIS A 301 0.81 10.40 -4.48
C HIS A 301 2.17 10.59 -3.77
N MET A 302 3.28 10.39 -4.47
CA MET A 302 4.62 10.71 -3.96
C MET A 302 4.92 12.20 -4.11
N SER A 303 5.73 12.75 -3.20
CA SER A 303 6.18 14.16 -3.29
C SER A 303 7.23 14.31 -4.41
N LYS A 304 8.17 13.37 -4.50
CA LYS A 304 9.23 13.27 -5.51
C LYS A 304 9.28 11.85 -6.10
N PRO A 305 8.45 11.57 -7.13
CA PRO A 305 8.40 10.24 -7.77
C PRO A 305 9.74 9.78 -8.38
N THR A 306 10.64 10.72 -8.70
CA THR A 306 11.97 10.44 -9.26
C THR A 306 12.85 9.56 -8.37
N LEU A 307 12.61 9.52 -7.06
CA LEU A 307 13.32 8.63 -6.13
C LEU A 307 13.06 7.14 -6.40
N MET A 308 12.03 6.81 -7.18
CA MET A 308 11.72 5.43 -7.59
C MET A 308 12.58 4.94 -8.77
N ILE A 309 13.42 5.80 -9.37
CA ILE A 309 14.21 5.45 -10.54
C ILE A 309 15.14 4.26 -10.26
N ASP A 310 15.84 4.24 -9.13
CA ASP A 310 16.80 3.17 -8.81
C ASP A 310 16.10 1.83 -8.66
N PHE A 311 14.94 1.83 -7.97
CA PHE A 311 14.10 0.65 -7.81
C PHE A 311 13.57 0.15 -9.15
N LEU A 312 13.06 1.05 -10.00
CA LEU A 312 12.51 0.70 -11.31
C LEU A 312 13.59 0.25 -12.29
N THR A 313 14.78 0.82 -12.22
CA THR A 313 15.93 0.43 -13.03
C THR A 313 16.38 -0.97 -12.63
N ALA A 314 16.52 -1.24 -11.34
CA ALA A 314 16.81 -2.58 -10.84
C ALA A 314 15.72 -3.58 -11.26
N ALA A 315 14.44 -3.21 -11.16
CA ALA A 315 13.31 -4.05 -11.62
C ALA A 315 13.38 -4.33 -13.12
N TYR A 316 13.80 -3.33 -13.90
CA TYR A 316 13.92 -3.41 -15.34
C TYR A 316 15.07 -4.32 -15.77
N ASP A 317 16.19 -4.31 -15.04
CA ASP A 317 17.37 -5.13 -15.35
C ASP A 317 17.24 -6.61 -14.96
N VAL A 318 16.22 -6.98 -14.16
CA VAL A 318 15.94 -8.38 -13.77
C VAL A 318 15.52 -9.27 -14.95
N GLY A 319 14.85 -8.70 -15.96
CA GLY A 319 14.36 -9.43 -17.14
C GLY A 319 12.95 -10.02 -17.00
N GLY A 320 12.41 -10.45 -18.15
CA GLY A 320 11.14 -11.17 -18.24
C GLY A 320 9.90 -10.34 -17.85
N ALA A 321 8.95 -10.97 -17.14
CA ALA A 321 7.67 -10.33 -16.80
C ALA A 321 7.81 -9.13 -15.85
N ILE A 322 8.89 -9.07 -15.07
CA ILE A 322 9.14 -7.98 -14.10
C ILE A 322 9.56 -6.71 -14.85
N SER A 323 10.47 -6.81 -15.81
CA SER A 323 10.88 -5.68 -16.64
C SER A 323 9.74 -5.07 -17.44
N LEU A 324 8.84 -5.92 -17.96
CA LEU A 324 7.64 -5.47 -18.66
C LEU A 324 6.70 -4.65 -17.76
N LEU A 325 6.59 -5.01 -16.47
CA LEU A 325 5.78 -4.28 -15.51
C LEU A 325 6.47 -2.98 -15.07
N ALA A 326 7.79 -3.01 -14.87
CA ALA A 326 8.59 -1.85 -14.51
C ALA A 326 8.56 -0.76 -15.60
N LEU A 327 8.44 -1.16 -16.87
CA LEU A 327 8.37 -0.24 -18.00
C LEU A 327 7.22 0.78 -17.88
N ASN A 328 6.06 0.37 -17.33
CA ASN A 328 4.95 1.31 -17.07
C ASN A 328 5.36 2.40 -16.07
N GLY A 329 6.04 2.05 -14.99
CA GLY A 329 6.52 3.01 -13.99
C GLY A 329 7.57 3.95 -14.58
N LEU A 330 8.52 3.40 -15.36
CA LEU A 330 9.53 4.20 -16.07
C LEU A 330 8.89 5.16 -17.07
N PHE A 331 7.87 4.73 -17.81
CA PHE A 331 7.13 5.60 -18.73
C PHE A 331 6.57 6.84 -18.03
N VAL A 332 5.92 6.64 -16.87
CA VAL A 332 5.36 7.75 -16.09
C VAL A 332 6.47 8.71 -15.64
N LEU A 333 7.61 8.19 -15.17
CA LEU A 333 8.74 9.04 -14.77
C LEU A 333 9.35 9.81 -15.94
N ILE A 334 9.55 9.16 -17.10
CA ILE A 334 10.10 9.79 -18.30
C ILE A 334 9.14 10.88 -18.82
N HIS A 335 7.85 10.57 -18.90
CA HIS A 335 6.87 11.45 -19.54
C HIS A 335 6.36 12.58 -18.63
N GLN A 336 6.04 12.28 -17.37
CA GLN A 336 5.44 13.25 -16.45
C GLN A 336 6.48 13.98 -15.59
N HIS A 337 7.63 13.36 -15.34
CA HIS A 337 8.69 13.93 -14.50
C HIS A 337 9.98 14.24 -15.27
N ASN A 338 9.94 14.21 -16.61
CA ASN A 338 11.03 14.56 -17.51
C ASN A 338 12.35 13.87 -17.14
N LEU A 339 12.26 12.60 -16.76
CA LEU A 339 13.41 11.81 -16.35
C LEU A 339 14.16 11.30 -17.57
N ASP A 340 15.43 11.65 -17.68
CA ASP A 340 16.32 11.13 -18.72
C ASP A 340 16.81 9.73 -18.35
N TYR A 341 16.34 8.73 -19.09
CA TYR A 341 16.78 7.35 -18.93
C TYR A 341 17.76 6.97 -20.06
N PRO A 342 19.05 6.73 -19.75
CA PRO A 342 20.06 6.47 -20.77
C PRO A 342 19.76 5.16 -21.52
N ASP A 343 20.06 5.15 -22.83
CA ASP A 343 19.91 3.98 -23.71
C ASP A 343 18.53 3.31 -23.65
N PHE A 344 17.48 4.09 -23.36
CA PHE A 344 16.11 3.59 -23.21
C PHE A 344 15.67 2.70 -24.38
N TYR A 345 15.90 3.15 -25.63
CA TYR A 345 15.46 2.39 -26.81
C TYR A 345 16.28 1.14 -27.05
N LYS A 346 17.57 1.12 -26.69
CA LYS A 346 18.41 -0.08 -26.76
C LYS A 346 17.88 -1.14 -25.80
N LYS A 347 17.58 -0.72 -24.57
CA LYS A 347 16.94 -1.56 -23.55
C LYS A 347 15.56 -2.06 -23.98
N LEU A 348 14.70 -1.20 -24.52
CA LEU A 348 13.38 -1.56 -25.04
C LEU A 348 13.49 -2.55 -26.22
N TYR A 349 14.49 -2.38 -27.08
CA TYR A 349 14.76 -3.28 -28.21
C TYR A 349 15.11 -4.68 -27.71
N ASN A 350 15.94 -4.80 -26.69
CA ASN A 350 16.34 -6.08 -26.09
C ASN A 350 15.21 -6.77 -25.31
N LEU A 351 14.22 -6.01 -24.84
CA LEU A 351 13.05 -6.58 -24.19
C LEU A 351 12.15 -7.34 -25.17
N LEU A 352 12.27 -7.11 -26.49
CA LEU A 352 11.53 -7.83 -27.52
C LEU A 352 12.14 -9.21 -27.78
N GLU A 353 11.81 -10.14 -26.90
CA GLU A 353 12.15 -11.56 -27.02
C GLU A 353 10.91 -12.40 -27.40
N PRO A 354 11.11 -13.65 -27.89
CA PRO A 354 9.99 -14.57 -28.15
C PRO A 354 9.08 -14.79 -26.93
N SER A 355 9.65 -14.71 -25.73
CA SER A 355 8.96 -14.88 -24.45
C SER A 355 7.82 -13.87 -24.25
N VAL A 356 7.93 -12.65 -24.79
CA VAL A 356 6.99 -11.53 -24.59
C VAL A 356 5.57 -11.88 -25.03
N PHE A 357 5.41 -12.68 -26.09
CA PHE A 357 4.07 -13.03 -26.60
C PHE A 357 3.28 -13.96 -25.70
N HIS A 358 3.97 -14.65 -24.78
CA HIS A 358 3.39 -15.61 -23.84
C HIS A 358 3.13 -14.99 -22.46
N VAL A 359 3.58 -13.76 -22.20
CA VAL A 359 3.39 -13.10 -20.91
C VAL A 359 1.97 -12.55 -20.77
N LYS A 360 1.38 -12.70 -19.57
CA LYS A 360 0.04 -12.20 -19.20
C LYS A 360 -0.17 -10.71 -19.52
N TYR A 361 0.88 -9.90 -19.39
CA TYR A 361 0.84 -8.44 -19.51
C TYR A 361 1.20 -7.91 -20.91
N ARG A 362 1.26 -8.77 -21.94
CA ARG A 362 1.66 -8.42 -23.32
C ARG A 362 0.88 -7.24 -23.91
N ALA A 363 -0.42 -7.14 -23.66
CA ALA A 363 -1.25 -6.06 -24.21
C ALA A 363 -0.83 -4.68 -23.69
N ARG A 364 -0.52 -4.59 -22.39
CA ARG A 364 -0.01 -3.36 -21.76
C ARG A 364 1.37 -2.99 -22.32
N PHE A 365 2.25 -3.98 -22.47
CA PHE A 365 3.56 -3.78 -23.07
C PHE A 365 3.47 -3.24 -24.50
N PHE A 366 2.71 -3.89 -25.39
CA PHE A 366 2.59 -3.44 -26.79
C PHE A 366 1.89 -2.08 -26.91
N HIS A 367 0.95 -1.77 -26.03
CA HIS A 367 0.36 -0.43 -25.95
C HIS A 367 1.44 0.62 -25.65
N LEU A 368 2.26 0.38 -24.63
CA LEU A 368 3.31 1.28 -24.20
C LEU A 368 4.44 1.40 -25.24
N ALA A 369 4.86 0.28 -25.83
CA ALA A 369 5.84 0.26 -26.92
C ALA A 369 5.36 1.06 -28.14
N ASN A 370 4.06 0.98 -28.48
CA ASN A 370 3.49 1.79 -29.57
C ASN A 370 3.51 3.28 -29.22
N LEU A 371 3.30 3.63 -27.95
CA LEU A 371 3.36 5.01 -27.48
C LEU A 371 4.79 5.56 -27.55
N PHE A 372 5.80 4.80 -27.09
CA PHE A 372 7.21 5.17 -27.23
C PHE A 372 7.63 5.34 -28.69
N LEU A 373 7.28 4.38 -29.56
CA LEU A 373 7.59 4.40 -30.98
C LEU A 373 6.67 5.32 -31.81
N SER A 374 5.76 6.06 -31.18
CA SER A 374 4.98 7.10 -31.85
C SER A 374 5.66 8.47 -31.84
N SER A 375 6.77 8.61 -31.11
CA SER A 375 7.54 9.87 -31.05
C SER A 375 8.05 10.29 -32.43
N SER A 376 7.91 11.57 -32.75
CA SER A 376 8.35 12.16 -34.03
C SER A 376 9.87 12.28 -34.15
N HIS A 377 10.61 12.22 -33.04
CA HIS A 377 12.06 12.45 -33.00
C HIS A 377 12.88 11.17 -33.13
N LEU A 378 12.27 10.05 -33.52
CA LEU A 378 12.98 8.78 -33.66
C LEU A 378 13.73 8.70 -34.99
N PRO A 379 15.01 8.30 -34.96
CA PRO A 379 15.76 8.11 -36.18
C PRO A 379 15.25 6.88 -36.95
N VAL A 380 15.34 6.94 -38.27
CA VAL A 380 14.75 5.94 -39.18
C VAL A 380 15.35 4.54 -38.95
N TYR A 381 16.67 4.46 -38.68
CA TYR A 381 17.35 3.19 -38.41
C TYR A 381 16.72 2.44 -37.22
N LEU A 382 16.32 3.18 -36.18
CA LEU A 382 15.76 2.63 -34.96
C LEU A 382 14.39 2.01 -35.24
N VAL A 383 13.53 2.75 -35.93
CA VAL A 383 12.19 2.27 -36.31
C VAL A 383 12.30 1.03 -37.21
N ALA A 384 13.24 1.02 -38.15
CA ALA A 384 13.51 -0.14 -39.00
C ALA A 384 13.97 -1.36 -38.19
N ALA A 385 14.88 -1.18 -37.22
CA ALA A 385 15.33 -2.23 -36.32
C ALA A 385 14.17 -2.86 -35.54
N PHE A 386 13.31 -2.03 -34.93
CA PHE A 386 12.12 -2.49 -34.21
C PHE A 386 11.14 -3.24 -35.13
N ALA A 387 10.88 -2.72 -36.33
CA ALA A 387 9.98 -3.35 -37.30
C ALA A 387 10.50 -4.72 -37.75
N LYS A 388 11.80 -4.83 -38.06
CA LYS A 388 12.44 -6.07 -38.50
C LYS A 388 12.52 -7.10 -37.37
N ARG A 389 12.89 -6.72 -36.15
CA ARG A 389 12.88 -7.64 -34.99
C ARG A 389 11.49 -8.18 -34.73
N LEU A 390 10.46 -7.32 -34.71
CA LEU A 390 9.07 -7.75 -34.55
C LEU A 390 8.60 -8.69 -35.67
N ALA A 391 9.01 -8.44 -36.91
CA ALA A 391 8.69 -9.32 -38.04
C ALA A 391 9.33 -10.71 -37.91
N ARG A 392 10.59 -10.79 -37.46
CA ARG A 392 11.25 -12.07 -37.21
C ARG A 392 10.63 -12.81 -36.03
N LEU A 393 10.30 -12.10 -34.97
CA LEU A 393 9.57 -12.63 -33.81
C LEU A 393 8.15 -13.12 -34.18
N ALA A 394 7.49 -12.52 -35.18
CA ALA A 394 6.18 -12.97 -35.66
C ALA A 394 6.22 -14.41 -36.23
N LEU A 395 7.37 -14.88 -36.73
CA LEU A 395 7.53 -16.25 -37.24
C LEU A 395 7.38 -17.32 -36.16
N THR A 396 7.71 -17.01 -34.91
CA THR A 396 7.54 -17.92 -33.77
C THR A 396 6.29 -17.60 -32.95
N ALA A 397 5.70 -16.41 -33.12
CA ALA A 397 4.54 -15.96 -32.36
C ALA A 397 3.25 -16.78 -32.61
N PRO A 398 2.37 -16.90 -31.61
CA PRO A 398 1.05 -17.50 -31.77
C PRO A 398 0.12 -16.62 -32.64
N PRO A 399 -0.91 -17.18 -33.31
CA PRO A 399 -1.82 -16.41 -34.18
C PRO A 399 -2.48 -15.21 -33.49
N THR A 400 -2.77 -15.30 -32.18
CA THR A 400 -3.36 -14.19 -31.41
C THR A 400 -2.41 -13.01 -31.26
N ALA A 401 -1.09 -13.24 -31.20
CA ALA A 401 -0.10 -12.17 -31.11
C ALA A 401 0.11 -11.48 -32.47
N LEU A 402 -0.04 -12.19 -33.58
CA LEU A 402 0.06 -11.60 -34.93
C LEU A 402 -0.98 -10.49 -35.17
N LEU A 403 -2.16 -10.61 -34.56
CA LEU A 403 -3.21 -9.58 -34.61
C LEU A 403 -2.79 -8.25 -33.97
N ILE A 404 -1.79 -8.28 -33.08
CA ILE A 404 -1.22 -7.08 -32.45
C ILE A 404 0.01 -6.62 -33.23
N VAL A 405 0.91 -7.56 -33.55
CA VAL A 405 2.22 -7.26 -34.16
C VAL A 405 2.10 -6.71 -35.59
N LEU A 406 1.21 -7.27 -36.42
CA LEU A 406 1.10 -6.85 -37.82
C LEU A 406 0.55 -5.41 -37.96
N PRO A 407 -0.55 -5.02 -37.28
CA PRO A 407 -0.96 -3.62 -37.25
C PRO A 407 0.09 -2.70 -36.63
N PHE A 408 0.85 -3.19 -35.64
CA PHE A 408 1.94 -2.42 -35.04
C PHE A 408 3.03 -2.09 -36.07
N ILE A 409 3.53 -3.10 -36.79
CA ILE A 409 4.54 -2.90 -37.85
C ILE A 409 3.99 -1.99 -38.96
N TYR A 410 2.74 -2.22 -39.39
CA TYR A 410 2.08 -1.36 -40.37
C TYR A 410 2.02 0.10 -39.92
N ASN A 411 1.64 0.35 -38.67
CA ASN A 411 1.59 1.70 -38.10
C ASN A 411 2.98 2.36 -38.03
N LEU A 412 4.03 1.62 -37.70
CA LEU A 412 5.41 2.13 -37.73
C LEU A 412 5.82 2.58 -39.13
N ILE A 413 5.62 1.73 -40.14
CA ILE A 413 6.00 2.04 -41.54
C ILE A 413 5.14 3.16 -42.10
N ARG A 414 3.86 3.23 -41.71
CA ARG A 414 2.97 4.32 -42.12
C ARG A 414 3.40 5.67 -41.54
N ARG A 415 3.87 5.71 -40.28
CA ARG A 415 4.39 6.93 -39.64
C ARG A 415 5.75 7.34 -40.20
N HIS A 416 6.61 6.38 -40.55
CA HIS A 416 7.96 6.63 -41.07
C HIS A 416 8.08 6.11 -42.51
N PRO A 417 7.71 6.92 -43.53
CA PRO A 417 7.69 6.48 -44.93
C PRO A 417 9.06 6.05 -45.47
N SER A 418 10.17 6.53 -44.88
CA SER A 418 11.52 6.07 -45.21
C SER A 418 11.74 4.58 -44.94
N CYS A 419 10.96 3.96 -44.05
CA CYS A 419 10.99 2.52 -43.79
C CYS A 419 10.26 1.70 -44.89
N ARG A 420 9.62 2.32 -45.88
CA ARG A 420 8.96 1.61 -47.00
C ARG A 420 9.93 0.80 -47.85
N VAL A 421 11.22 1.17 -47.83
CA VAL A 421 12.32 0.41 -48.46
C VAL A 421 12.36 -1.05 -47.98
N LEU A 422 11.89 -1.32 -46.75
CA LEU A 422 11.80 -2.68 -46.20
C LEU A 422 10.74 -3.55 -46.88
N ILE A 423 9.71 -2.94 -47.49
CA ILE A 423 8.63 -3.63 -48.20
C ILE A 423 8.94 -3.72 -49.70
N HIS A 424 9.46 -2.65 -50.28
CA HIS A 424 9.73 -2.55 -51.70
C HIS A 424 11.08 -1.88 -51.95
N LYS A 425 12.01 -2.63 -52.54
CA LYS A 425 13.29 -2.13 -53.05
C LYS A 425 13.23 -2.10 -54.58
N PRO A 426 13.35 -0.94 -55.23
CA PRO A 426 13.28 -0.83 -56.68
C PRO A 426 14.56 -1.27 -57.42
N SER A 427 15.66 -1.57 -56.72
CA SER A 427 16.99 -1.77 -57.31
C SER A 427 17.59 -3.19 -57.18
N SER A 428 16.83 -4.19 -56.74
CA SER A 428 17.36 -5.51 -56.36
C SER A 428 16.89 -6.64 -57.28
N GLU A 429 17.22 -6.57 -58.58
CA GLU A 429 16.90 -7.64 -59.53
C GLU A 429 18.02 -8.69 -59.68
N ASP A 430 19.28 -8.41 -59.30
CA ASP A 430 20.43 -9.26 -59.70
C ASP A 430 21.49 -9.63 -58.63
N GLU A 431 21.31 -9.30 -57.34
CA GLU A 431 22.29 -9.70 -56.30
C GLU A 431 21.83 -10.93 -55.51
N LEU A 432 22.78 -11.84 -55.22
CA LEU A 432 22.59 -12.95 -54.27
C LEU A 432 22.36 -12.34 -52.87
N LEU A 433 21.10 -12.11 -52.54
CA LEU A 433 20.62 -11.41 -51.34
C LEU A 433 20.80 -12.26 -50.08
N GLU A 434 22.02 -12.28 -49.52
CA GLU A 434 22.19 -12.66 -48.11
C GLU A 434 21.62 -11.53 -47.24
N ASP A 435 20.72 -11.86 -46.31
CA ASP A 435 20.07 -10.87 -45.43
C ASP A 435 21.10 -10.30 -44.44
N PRO A 436 21.49 -9.01 -44.51
CA PRO A 436 22.52 -8.44 -43.64
C PRO A 436 22.04 -8.27 -42.18
N TYR A 437 20.75 -8.50 -41.90
CA TYR A 437 20.19 -8.25 -40.59
C TYR A 437 20.65 -9.25 -39.51
N VAL A 438 21.25 -8.73 -38.45
CA VAL A 438 21.71 -9.48 -37.28
C VAL A 438 20.67 -9.41 -36.14
N MET A 439 20.05 -10.54 -35.79
CA MET A 439 19.02 -10.60 -34.73
C MET A 439 19.62 -10.44 -33.33
N GLU A 440 20.77 -11.08 -33.08
CA GLU A 440 21.40 -11.14 -31.75
C GLU A 440 22.06 -9.83 -31.34
N GLU A 441 22.14 -8.86 -32.26
CA GLU A 441 22.72 -7.56 -31.98
C GLU A 441 21.90 -6.81 -30.91
N VAL A 442 22.61 -6.23 -29.94
CA VAL A 442 22.02 -5.54 -28.78
C VAL A 442 21.72 -4.09 -29.15
N ASP A 443 22.53 -3.50 -30.01
CA ASP A 443 22.36 -2.12 -30.47
C ASP A 443 21.48 -2.04 -31.74
N PRO A 444 20.31 -1.38 -31.69
CA PRO A 444 19.47 -1.23 -32.87
C PRO A 444 20.15 -0.44 -34.00
N ALA A 445 21.19 0.36 -33.72
CA ALA A 445 21.94 1.06 -34.76
C ALA A 445 22.83 0.15 -35.61
N LEU A 446 23.29 -0.98 -35.05
CA LEU A 446 24.27 -1.88 -35.66
C LEU A 446 23.63 -3.13 -36.29
N CYS A 447 22.31 -3.29 -36.19
CA CYS A 447 21.62 -4.48 -36.69
C CYS A 447 21.41 -4.50 -38.22
N HIS A 448 21.82 -3.46 -38.95
CA HIS A 448 21.68 -3.34 -40.42
C HIS A 448 20.25 -3.56 -40.96
N ALA A 449 19.21 -3.24 -40.15
CA ALA A 449 17.83 -3.51 -40.52
C ALA A 449 17.35 -2.78 -41.79
N LEU A 450 17.85 -1.57 -42.08
CA LEU A 450 17.48 -0.80 -43.27
C LEU A 450 17.95 -1.44 -44.59
N GLU A 451 19.07 -2.16 -44.53
CA GLU A 451 19.66 -2.86 -45.67
C GLU A 451 18.96 -4.20 -45.92
N SER A 452 18.08 -4.62 -45.02
CA SER A 452 17.29 -5.86 -45.08
C SER A 452 15.90 -5.64 -45.71
N SER A 453 15.10 -6.71 -45.84
CA SER A 453 13.69 -6.67 -46.25
C SER A 453 12.79 -7.50 -45.30
N LEU A 454 11.47 -7.27 -45.33
CA LEU A 454 10.49 -7.89 -44.43
C LEU A 454 9.83 -9.15 -45.01
N TRP A 455 10.63 -10.15 -45.39
CA TRP A 455 10.12 -11.41 -45.95
C TRP A 455 9.24 -12.19 -44.95
N GLU A 456 9.50 -12.03 -43.66
CA GLU A 456 8.84 -12.75 -42.56
C GLU A 456 7.34 -12.45 -42.48
N ILE A 457 6.94 -11.24 -42.84
CA ILE A 457 5.53 -10.82 -42.88
C ILE A 457 4.80 -11.60 -43.99
N LYS A 458 5.40 -11.67 -45.19
CA LYS A 458 4.84 -12.41 -46.34
C LYS A 458 4.66 -13.89 -46.01
N VAL A 459 5.63 -14.48 -45.31
CA VAL A 459 5.54 -15.88 -44.86
C VAL A 459 4.46 -16.05 -43.80
N SER A 460 4.43 -15.20 -42.77
CA SER A 460 3.46 -15.29 -41.65
C SER A 460 2.01 -15.15 -42.12
N PHE A 461 1.74 -14.26 -43.09
CA PHE A 461 0.42 -14.12 -43.69
C PHE A 461 -0.03 -15.39 -44.41
N ARG A 462 0.88 -16.05 -45.14
CA ARG A 462 0.57 -17.25 -45.93
C ARG A 462 0.34 -18.50 -45.09
N THR A 463 1.10 -18.67 -44.01
CA THR A 463 1.12 -19.92 -43.24
C THR A 463 0.24 -19.91 -41.99
N LYS A 464 0.03 -18.77 -41.33
CA LYS A 464 -0.60 -18.72 -39.98
C LYS A 464 -1.97 -18.06 -39.90
N LEU A 465 -2.30 -17.12 -40.80
CA LEU A 465 -3.52 -16.30 -40.67
C LEU A 465 -4.69 -16.75 -41.57
N GLY A 466 -4.47 -17.64 -42.53
CA GLY A 466 -5.49 -17.99 -43.53
C GLY A 466 -5.88 -16.80 -44.42
N PRO A 467 -6.48 -17.04 -45.60
CA PRO A 467 -6.75 -15.98 -46.58
C PRO A 467 -7.71 -14.88 -46.09
N GLU A 468 -8.73 -15.22 -45.29
CA GLU A 468 -9.75 -14.26 -44.84
C GLU A 468 -9.25 -13.29 -43.76
N LYS A 469 -8.61 -13.79 -42.69
CA LYS A 469 -8.09 -12.94 -41.60
C LYS A 469 -6.82 -12.19 -42.03
N GLY A 470 -6.02 -12.80 -42.91
CA GLY A 470 -4.89 -12.13 -43.55
C GLY A 470 -5.32 -10.91 -44.35
N ALA A 471 -6.41 -11.00 -45.12
CA ALA A 471 -6.95 -9.87 -45.88
C ALA A 471 -7.52 -8.75 -44.99
N THR A 472 -8.14 -9.08 -43.85
CA THR A 472 -8.69 -8.06 -42.92
C THR A 472 -7.58 -7.26 -42.22
N VAL A 473 -6.49 -7.93 -41.83
CA VAL A 473 -5.32 -7.31 -41.22
C VAL A 473 -4.49 -6.55 -42.25
N ALA A 474 -4.28 -7.10 -43.46
CA ALA A 474 -3.53 -6.45 -44.54
C ALA A 474 -4.22 -5.20 -45.11
N ASN A 475 -5.56 -5.18 -45.15
CA ASN A 475 -6.34 -4.00 -45.57
C ASN A 475 -6.47 -2.92 -44.47
N GLY A 476 -5.74 -3.05 -43.35
CA GLY A 476 -5.78 -2.07 -42.26
C GLY A 476 -7.14 -1.94 -41.57
N ARG A 477 -8.06 -2.89 -41.77
CA ARG A 477 -9.43 -2.84 -41.21
C ARG A 477 -9.55 -3.41 -39.79
N CYS A 478 -8.46 -3.88 -39.18
CA CYS A 478 -8.44 -4.28 -37.77
C CYS A 478 -8.38 -3.05 -36.84
N ASN A 479 -9.43 -2.22 -36.86
CA ASN A 479 -9.80 -1.30 -35.77
C ASN A 479 -10.72 -1.99 -34.75
N ALA A 480 -10.47 -3.27 -34.46
CA ALA A 480 -11.20 -4.02 -33.44
C ALA A 480 -10.27 -4.29 -32.26
N GLY A 481 -10.14 -3.31 -31.35
CA GLY A 481 -9.38 -3.50 -30.11
C GLY A 481 -9.08 -2.25 -29.28
N VAL A 482 -9.27 -1.03 -29.79
CA VAL A 482 -9.05 0.22 -29.02
C VAL A 482 -10.35 0.98 -28.74
N ALA A 483 -11.49 0.52 -29.26
CA ALA A 483 -12.80 1.15 -29.04
C ALA A 483 -13.53 0.65 -27.76
N LEU A 484 -12.83 0.58 -26.62
CA LEU A 484 -13.46 0.27 -25.33
C LEU A 484 -13.21 1.29 -24.21
N THR A 485 -12.56 2.43 -24.49
CA THR A 485 -12.33 3.47 -23.46
C THR A 485 -12.61 4.92 -23.87
N GLU A 486 -13.29 5.17 -25.00
CA GLU A 486 -13.68 6.55 -25.40
C GLU A 486 -15.20 6.79 -25.48
N LYS A 487 -16.03 5.86 -25.01
CA LYS A 487 -17.47 6.08 -24.81
C LYS A 487 -17.84 5.95 -23.35
N LYS A 488 -17.35 6.89 -22.53
CA LYS A 488 -17.94 7.31 -21.24
C LYS A 488 -17.20 8.56 -20.75
N LEU A 489 -17.43 9.67 -21.45
CA LEU A 489 -17.25 11.04 -20.97
C LEU A 489 -17.95 11.95 -22.00
N LYS A 490 -19.27 11.97 -21.89
CA LYS A 490 -20.11 13.12 -22.17
C LYS A 490 -20.89 13.40 -20.90
#